data_AF-A0A7S1JPE1-F1
#
_entry.id   AF-A0A7S1JPE1-F1
#
_cell.length_a   1.000
_cell.length_b   1.000
_cell.length_c   1.000
_cell.angle_alpha   90.00
_cell.angle_beta   90.00
_cell.angle_gamma   90.00
#
_symmetry.space_group_name_H-M   'P 1'
#
loop_
_entity.id
_entity.type
_entity.pdbx_description
1 polymer ?
#
loop_
_entity_poly.entity_id
_entity_poly.type
_entity_poly.pdbx_seq_one_letter_code
_entity_poly.pdbx_strand_id
1 'polypeptide(L)'
;PQPPEPPKPAARAPVAAAPSPQPVKDINEYNRQQANEKKQAAAANAASAPDRPMKPMVTKSGRYKCCNGGCNQEYEPDENHDTACRYHPGKPIFHDLKKYWSCCSNIVKYDWDEFMQIEPCAIGRHNPKMVPA
;
A
#
# COMPACT_ATOMS: atom_id res chain seq x y z
N PRO A 1 54.59 -51.13 -24.11
CA PRO A 1 54.52 -49.67 -23.87
C PRO A 1 53.59 -49.38 -22.68
N GLN A 2 54.18 -49.12 -21.50
CA GLN A 2 53.42 -48.70 -20.33
C GLN A 2 53.00 -47.23 -20.48
N PRO A 3 51.77 -46.84 -20.09
CA PRO A 3 51.35 -45.44 -20.11
C PRO A 3 52.14 -44.64 -19.08
N PRO A 4 52.42 -43.34 -19.33
CA PRO A 4 53.17 -42.52 -18.39
C PRO A 4 52.38 -42.32 -17.09
N GLU A 5 53.07 -42.44 -15.95
CA GLU A 5 52.50 -42.19 -14.63
C GLU A 5 51.98 -40.74 -14.49
N PRO A 6 50.87 -40.53 -13.78
CA PRO A 6 50.32 -39.20 -13.54
C PRO A 6 51.23 -38.37 -12.63
N PRO A 7 51.30 -37.04 -12.82
CA PRO A 7 52.14 -36.19 -12.00
C PRO A 7 51.63 -36.15 -10.54
N LYS A 8 52.57 -36.28 -9.61
CA LYS A 8 52.34 -36.25 -8.16
C LYS A 8 51.65 -34.94 -7.74
N PRO A 9 50.53 -34.96 -7.01
CA PRO A 9 49.84 -33.74 -6.63
C PRO A 9 50.68 -32.89 -5.67
N ALA A 10 50.89 -31.62 -6.03
CA ALA A 10 51.50 -30.61 -5.18
C ALA A 10 50.62 -30.34 -3.94
N ALA A 11 51.24 -30.15 -2.78
CA ALA A 11 50.56 -29.89 -1.52
C ALA A 11 49.64 -28.65 -1.63
N ARG A 12 48.34 -28.81 -1.35
CA ARG A 12 47.41 -27.69 -1.19
C ARG A 12 47.77 -26.89 0.07
N ALA A 13 47.88 -25.57 -0.08
CA ALA A 13 47.91 -24.63 1.05
C ALA A 13 46.64 -24.76 1.90
N PRO A 14 46.69 -24.46 3.21
CA PRO A 14 45.52 -24.59 4.09
C PRO A 14 44.42 -23.63 3.63
N VAL A 15 43.23 -24.17 3.36
CA VAL A 15 42.04 -23.36 3.13
C VAL A 15 41.71 -22.62 4.42
N ALA A 16 41.60 -21.29 4.34
CA ALA A 16 41.16 -20.45 5.45
C ALA A 16 39.81 -20.99 5.97
N ALA A 17 39.68 -21.06 7.30
CA ALA A 17 38.51 -21.60 7.98
C ALA A 17 37.21 -20.96 7.45
N ALA A 18 36.24 -21.80 7.11
CA ALA A 18 34.90 -21.36 6.74
C ALA A 18 34.28 -20.55 7.90
N PRO A 19 33.59 -19.43 7.63
CA PRO A 19 32.89 -18.70 8.68
C PRO A 19 31.85 -19.62 9.32
N SER A 20 31.88 -19.72 10.65
CA SER A 20 30.95 -20.54 11.42
C SER A 20 29.50 -20.18 11.10
N PRO A 21 28.58 -21.17 11.05
CA PRO A 21 27.16 -20.89 10.83
C PRO A 21 26.66 -19.95 11.93
N GLN A 22 26.20 -18.76 11.52
CA GLN A 22 25.57 -17.82 12.42
C GLN A 22 24.33 -18.48 13.03
N PRO A 23 24.06 -18.32 14.35
CA PRO A 23 22.90 -18.94 14.98
C PRO A 23 21.63 -18.48 14.27
N VAL A 24 20.91 -19.43 13.68
CA VAL A 24 19.63 -19.19 13.02
C VAL A 24 18.64 -18.74 14.10
N LYS A 25 18.47 -17.42 14.24
CA LYS A 25 17.45 -16.85 15.13
C LYS A 25 16.08 -17.40 14.70
N ASP A 26 15.27 -17.80 15.68
CA ASP A 26 13.94 -18.38 15.47
C ASP A 26 13.14 -17.53 14.47
N ILE A 27 12.47 -18.18 13.51
CA ILE A 27 11.73 -17.51 12.43
C ILE A 27 10.71 -16.50 13.00
N ASN A 28 10.11 -16.79 14.16
CA ASN A 28 9.17 -15.86 14.78
C ASN A 28 9.86 -14.63 15.37
N GLU A 29 11.08 -14.77 15.88
CA GLU A 29 11.88 -13.65 16.39
C GLU A 29 12.32 -12.74 15.25
N TYR A 30 12.78 -13.32 14.14
CA TYR A 30 13.14 -12.57 12.94
C TYR A 30 11.93 -11.81 12.35
N ASN A 31 10.77 -12.49 12.22
CA ASN A 31 9.55 -11.86 11.73
C ASN A 31 9.05 -10.73 12.65
N ARG A 32 9.18 -10.90 13.97
CA ARG A 32 8.82 -9.88 14.96
C ARG A 32 9.75 -8.68 14.90
N GLN A 33 11.05 -8.92 14.74
CA GLN A 33 12.06 -7.87 14.59
C GLN A 33 11.77 -7.03 13.34
N GLN A 34 11.55 -7.69 12.20
CA GLN A 34 11.17 -7.03 10.94
C GLN A 34 9.86 -6.24 11.06
N ALA A 35 8.85 -6.78 11.75
CA ALA A 35 7.59 -6.08 11.98
C ALA A 35 7.78 -4.82 12.86
N ASN A 36 8.64 -4.91 13.88
CA ASN A 36 8.97 -3.77 14.74
C ASN A 36 9.79 -2.71 13.98
N GLU A 37 10.78 -3.10 13.20
CA GLU A 37 11.57 -2.21 12.35
C GLU A 37 10.68 -1.49 11.33
N LYS A 38 9.75 -2.21 10.69
CA LYS A 38 8.75 -1.63 9.79
C LYS A 38 7.82 -0.63 10.49
N LYS A 39 7.39 -0.92 11.73
CA LYS A 39 6.60 0.00 12.55
C LYS A 39 7.38 1.26 12.92
N GLN A 40 8.65 1.12 13.30
CA GLN A 40 9.53 2.24 13.66
C GLN A 40 9.84 3.13 12.45
N ALA A 41 10.14 2.53 11.30
CA ALA A 41 10.34 3.27 10.05
C ALA A 41 9.09 4.04 9.63
N ALA A 42 7.89 3.45 9.75
CA ALA A 42 6.63 4.14 9.47
C ALA A 42 6.40 5.34 10.41
N ALA A 43 6.71 5.18 11.70
CA ALA A 43 6.60 6.26 12.69
C ALA A 43 7.60 7.40 12.43
N ALA A 44 8.85 7.07 12.07
CA ALA A 44 9.86 8.07 11.74
C ALA A 44 9.48 8.88 10.49
N ASN A 45 8.95 8.24 9.45
CA ASN A 45 8.47 8.94 8.24
C ASN A 45 7.25 9.83 8.53
N ALA A 46 6.35 9.40 9.42
CA ALA A 46 5.23 10.25 9.85
C ALA A 46 5.69 11.45 10.69
N ALA A 47 6.72 11.27 11.54
CA ALA A 47 7.26 12.33 12.40
C ALA A 47 8.16 13.34 11.66
N SER A 48 8.65 13.00 10.47
CA SER A 48 9.54 13.83 9.64
C SER A 48 8.85 14.40 8.40
N ALA A 49 7.55 14.18 8.24
CA ALA A 49 6.78 14.86 7.21
C ALA A 49 6.79 16.37 7.54
N PRO A 50 7.40 17.23 6.69
CA PRO A 50 7.27 18.66 6.90
C PRO A 50 5.79 19.02 6.86
N ASP A 51 5.35 19.89 7.77
CA ASP A 51 4.01 20.50 7.76
C ASP A 51 3.87 21.32 6.47
N ARG A 52 3.59 20.64 5.36
CA ARG A 52 3.32 21.26 4.08
C ARG A 52 1.85 21.64 4.12
N PRO A 53 1.52 22.93 4.06
CA PRO A 53 0.11 23.33 3.97
C PRO A 53 -0.51 22.62 2.77
N MET A 54 -1.65 21.98 2.98
CA MET A 54 -2.44 21.33 1.94
C MET A 54 -3.58 22.28 1.56
N LYS A 55 -3.85 22.41 0.26
CA LYS A 55 -5.00 23.17 -0.28
C LYS A 55 -5.94 22.26 -1.07
N PRO A 56 -7.24 22.59 -1.18
CA PRO A 56 -8.16 21.90 -2.07
C PRO A 56 -7.68 21.97 -3.54
N MET A 57 -7.74 20.84 -4.25
CA MET A 57 -7.48 20.76 -5.67
C MET A 57 -8.64 21.41 -6.43
N VAL A 58 -8.34 22.51 -7.12
CA VAL A 58 -9.28 23.23 -7.99
C VAL A 58 -8.99 22.85 -9.44
N THR A 59 -10.02 22.47 -10.19
CA THR A 59 -9.90 22.17 -11.62
C THR A 59 -9.77 23.46 -12.42
N LYS A 60 -9.44 23.35 -13.72
CA LYS A 60 -9.34 24.51 -14.62
C LYS A 60 -10.64 25.33 -14.68
N SER A 61 -11.78 24.69 -14.39
CA SER A 61 -13.11 25.29 -14.37
C SER A 61 -13.48 25.93 -13.02
N GLY A 62 -12.56 26.00 -12.04
CA GLY A 62 -12.85 26.56 -10.72
C GLY A 62 -13.59 25.61 -9.76
N ARG A 63 -13.90 24.38 -10.19
CA ARG A 63 -14.62 23.38 -9.39
C ARG A 63 -13.69 22.54 -8.53
N TYR A 64 -14.20 21.97 -7.45
CA TYR A 64 -13.46 21.02 -6.61
C TYR A 64 -13.71 19.59 -7.07
N LYS A 65 -12.72 18.71 -6.88
CA LYS A 65 -12.87 17.28 -7.16
C LYS A 65 -13.20 16.52 -5.89
N CYS A 66 -14.32 15.78 -5.88
CA CYS A 66 -14.70 14.95 -4.73
C CYS A 66 -13.77 13.73 -4.61
N CYS A 67 -13.36 13.41 -3.38
CA CYS A 67 -12.53 12.24 -3.04
C CYS A 67 -13.27 11.18 -2.20
N ASN A 68 -14.56 11.36 -1.93
CA ASN A 68 -15.38 10.33 -1.29
C ASN A 68 -15.47 9.07 -2.18
N GLY A 69 -15.50 7.90 -1.55
CA GLY A 69 -15.52 6.62 -2.25
C GLY A 69 -16.70 6.49 -3.22
N GLY A 70 -16.43 6.25 -4.50
CA GLY A 70 -17.45 6.06 -5.53
C GLY A 70 -18.09 7.35 -6.10
N CYS A 71 -17.84 8.54 -5.54
CA CYS A 71 -18.44 9.77 -6.07
C CYS A 71 -17.69 10.31 -7.29
N ASN A 72 -16.40 10.66 -7.14
CA ASN A 72 -15.54 11.22 -8.21
C ASN A 72 -16.12 12.41 -9.01
N GLN A 73 -17.19 13.07 -8.54
CA GLN A 73 -17.78 14.22 -9.22
C GLN A 73 -16.97 15.49 -8.99
N GLU A 74 -17.06 16.41 -9.94
CA GLU A 74 -16.66 17.81 -9.73
C GLU A 74 -17.86 18.59 -9.20
N TYR A 75 -17.63 19.46 -8.22
CA TYR A 75 -18.70 20.20 -7.55
C TYR A 75 -18.27 21.64 -7.26
N GLU A 76 -19.25 22.52 -7.17
CA GLU A 76 -19.06 23.88 -6.70
C GLU A 76 -19.11 23.90 -5.16
N PRO A 77 -18.15 24.57 -4.48
CA PRO A 77 -18.14 24.63 -3.02
C PRO A 77 -19.44 25.19 -2.42
N ASP A 78 -20.08 26.13 -3.12
CA ASP A 78 -21.30 26.81 -2.68
C ASP A 78 -22.54 25.89 -2.75
N GLU A 79 -22.53 24.90 -3.65
CA GLU A 79 -23.62 23.91 -3.78
C GLU A 79 -23.42 22.70 -2.86
N ASN A 80 -22.32 22.63 -2.11
CA ASN A 80 -21.99 21.48 -1.27
C ASN A 80 -22.77 21.49 0.06
N HIS A 81 -23.90 20.80 0.08
CA HIS A 81 -24.79 20.62 1.23
C HIS A 81 -24.79 19.16 1.74
N ASP A 82 -25.44 18.90 2.88
CA ASP A 82 -25.37 17.59 3.58
C ASP A 82 -26.00 16.42 2.81
N THR A 83 -26.66 16.69 1.68
CA THR A 83 -27.22 15.65 0.80
C THR A 83 -26.65 15.66 -0.62
N ALA A 84 -25.60 16.45 -0.88
CA ALA A 84 -25.05 16.66 -2.23
C ALA A 84 -24.31 15.44 -2.79
N CYS A 85 -23.65 14.66 -1.93
CA CYS A 85 -22.78 13.57 -2.32
C CYS A 85 -23.37 12.22 -1.92
N ARG A 86 -23.50 11.30 -2.87
CA ARG A 86 -23.74 9.87 -2.59
C ARG A 86 -22.43 9.12 -2.68
N TYR A 87 -22.03 8.43 -1.63
CA TYR A 87 -20.70 7.81 -1.54
C TYR A 87 -20.64 6.58 -0.62
N HIS A 88 -19.52 5.89 -0.66
CA HIS A 88 -19.12 4.84 0.27
C HIS A 88 -18.22 5.42 1.37
N PRO A 89 -18.65 5.43 2.66
CA PRO A 89 -17.82 5.90 3.76
C PRO A 89 -16.71 4.89 4.13
N GLY A 90 -16.88 3.63 3.73
CA GLY A 90 -15.89 2.58 3.89
C GLY A 90 -14.74 2.68 2.90
N LYS A 91 -13.69 1.91 3.16
CA LYS A 91 -12.56 1.69 2.25
C LYS A 91 -12.85 0.56 1.26
N PRO A 92 -12.27 0.59 0.05
CA PRO A 92 -12.30 -0.53 -0.87
C PRO A 92 -11.46 -1.69 -0.31
N ILE A 93 -11.96 -2.91 -0.41
CA ILE A 93 -11.31 -4.14 0.06
C ILE A 93 -11.17 -5.10 -1.13
N PHE A 94 -9.94 -5.58 -1.32
CA PHE A 94 -9.60 -6.54 -2.36
C PHE A 94 -8.94 -7.78 -1.71
N HIS A 95 -9.61 -8.93 -1.74
CA HIS A 95 -9.12 -10.17 -1.14
C HIS A 95 -9.71 -11.38 -1.88
N ASP A 96 -8.90 -12.40 -2.19
CA ASP A 96 -9.34 -13.61 -2.91
C ASP A 96 -10.17 -13.32 -4.18
N LEU A 97 -9.69 -12.39 -5.02
CA LEU A 97 -10.36 -11.88 -6.22
C LEU A 97 -11.68 -11.12 -5.96
N LYS A 98 -12.18 -11.10 -4.72
CA LYS A 98 -13.35 -10.34 -4.27
C LYS A 98 -13.00 -8.86 -4.14
N LYS A 99 -13.92 -8.01 -4.58
CA LYS A 99 -13.85 -6.56 -4.54
C LYS A 99 -15.13 -6.04 -3.90
N TYR A 100 -15.02 -5.29 -2.81
CA TYR A 100 -16.19 -4.75 -2.11
C TYR A 100 -15.80 -3.51 -1.30
N TRP A 101 -16.78 -2.74 -0.87
CA TRP A 101 -16.57 -1.65 0.08
C TRP A 101 -16.79 -2.18 1.49
N SER A 102 -15.93 -1.80 2.44
CA SER A 102 -16.09 -2.24 3.85
C SER A 102 -17.41 -1.79 4.49
N CYS A 103 -18.06 -0.75 3.98
CA CYS A 103 -19.42 -0.33 4.37
C CYS A 103 -20.54 -1.13 3.70
N CYS A 104 -20.23 -1.96 2.70
CA CYS A 104 -21.15 -2.79 1.91
C CYS A 104 -20.59 -4.21 1.75
N SER A 105 -20.19 -4.84 2.85
CA SER A 105 -19.51 -6.14 2.84
C SER A 105 -20.33 -7.30 2.27
N ASN A 106 -21.66 -7.14 2.21
CA ASN A 106 -22.58 -8.07 1.59
C ASN A 106 -22.63 -7.97 0.05
N ILE A 107 -22.11 -6.89 -0.54
CA ILE A 107 -22.09 -6.68 -2.00
C ILE A 107 -20.65 -6.93 -2.49
N VAL A 108 -20.42 -8.13 -3.00
CA VAL A 108 -19.11 -8.57 -3.50
C VAL A 108 -19.14 -8.69 -5.01
N LYS A 109 -18.14 -8.10 -5.66
CA LYS A 109 -17.90 -8.18 -7.10
C LYS A 109 -16.57 -8.87 -7.38
N TYR A 110 -16.48 -9.52 -8.54
CA TYR A 110 -15.25 -10.18 -8.97
C TYR A 110 -14.59 -9.44 -10.14
N ASP A 111 -15.37 -8.67 -10.90
CA ASP A 111 -14.87 -7.78 -11.93
C ASP A 111 -14.64 -6.35 -11.41
N TRP A 112 -13.73 -5.60 -12.03
CA TRP A 112 -13.42 -4.23 -11.65
C TRP A 112 -14.54 -3.25 -12.01
N ASP A 113 -15.11 -3.37 -13.21
CA ASP A 113 -16.14 -2.44 -13.68
C ASP A 113 -17.42 -2.61 -12.85
N GLU A 114 -17.76 -3.85 -12.49
CA GLU A 114 -18.87 -4.13 -11.58
C GLU A 114 -18.64 -3.55 -10.17
N PHE A 115 -17.40 -3.56 -9.67
CA PHE A 115 -17.05 -2.97 -8.38
C PHE A 115 -17.24 -1.44 -8.40
N MET A 116 -16.86 -0.79 -9.50
CA MET A 116 -17.05 0.67 -9.69
C MET A 116 -18.52 1.06 -9.80
N GLN A 117 -19.39 0.13 -10.18
CA GLN A 117 -20.85 0.31 -10.26
C GLN A 117 -21.60 -0.04 -8.98
N ILE A 118 -20.91 -0.42 -7.88
CA ILE A 118 -21.60 -0.66 -6.60
C ILE A 118 -22.24 0.65 -6.11
N GLU A 119 -23.58 0.63 -6.04
CA GLU A 119 -24.37 1.77 -5.60
C GLU A 119 -23.91 2.32 -4.25
N PRO A 120 -23.69 3.64 -4.12
CA PRO A 120 -23.30 4.26 -2.86
C PRO A 120 -24.31 4.05 -1.74
N CYS A 121 -23.82 3.76 -0.52
CA CYS A 121 -24.69 3.46 0.63
C CYS A 121 -24.88 4.61 1.63
N ALA A 122 -24.18 5.74 1.47
CA ALA A 122 -24.33 6.92 2.31
C ALA A 122 -24.58 8.18 1.47
N ILE A 123 -25.14 9.19 2.14
CA ILE A 123 -25.34 10.53 1.59
C ILE A 123 -24.72 11.53 2.56
N GLY A 124 -24.05 12.57 2.05
CA GLY A 124 -23.35 13.56 2.85
C GLY A 124 -22.84 14.73 2.00
N ARG A 125 -21.90 15.49 2.55
CA ARG A 125 -21.16 16.53 1.81
C ARG A 125 -20.05 15.93 0.96
N HIS A 126 -19.72 16.57 -0.15
CA HIS A 126 -18.52 16.26 -0.90
C HIS A 126 -17.26 16.60 -0.09
N ASN A 127 -16.24 15.75 -0.18
CA ASN A 127 -14.92 15.98 0.40
C ASN A 127 -13.92 16.37 -0.72
N PRO A 128 -13.24 17.53 -0.67
CA PRO A 128 -12.29 17.91 -1.70
C PRO A 128 -11.03 17.05 -1.67
N LYS A 129 -10.49 16.76 -2.86
CA LYS A 129 -9.13 16.22 -2.97
C LYS A 129 -8.13 17.28 -2.54
N MET A 130 -7.32 16.99 -1.52
CA MET A 130 -6.28 17.90 -1.04
C MET A 130 -4.96 17.65 -1.78
N VAL A 131 -4.24 18.72 -2.09
CA VAL A 131 -2.90 18.70 -2.71
C VAL A 131 -1.96 19.62 -1.94
N PRO A 132 -0.63 19.36 -1.94
CA PRO A 132 0.32 20.30 -1.36
C PRO A 132 0.15 21.70 -1.97
N ALA A 133 0.17 22.73 -1.13
CA ALA A 133 -0.03 24.12 -1.54
C ALA A 133 1.09 24.64 -2.45
#